data_AF-A0A5C6VNA6-F1
#
_entry.id   AF-A0A5C6VNA6-F1
#
_cell.length_a   1.000
_cell.length_b   1.000
_cell.length_c   1.000
_cell.angle_alpha   90.00
_cell.angle_beta   90.00
_cell.angle_gamma   90.00
#
_symmetry.space_group_name_H-M   'P 1'
#
loop_
_entity.id
_entity.type
_entity.pdbx_description
1 polymer ?
#
loop_
_entity_poly.entity_id
_entity_poly.type
_entity_poly.pdbx_seq_one_letter_code
_entity_poly.pdbx_strand_id
1 'polypeptide(L)'
;MSATTTLFPKAVIFDAYGTLFDVHSVVAAAEQMFPGHGDALSQLWRQKQIEYTQLRTAADPAGARYQPFWNITLDALRFSARKLGLSLNATGEKRLMDEYACLSAFPDVLPALRQLRDRQIGLAILSNGNPQMLDIAVKSAGMSGLFDHVLSVDAVRAFKPAPATYALGTQAFGAAAREIVFVSSNGWDASGANWFGYTVFWLNRLGAPAEELGVTPHGTGRSMNDLSAFIDNHTSPEKAAKTGKREKSSRTRHSPDA
;
A
#
# COMPACT_ATOMS: atom_id res chain seq x y z
N MET A 1 34.20 17.51 -10.76
CA MET A 1 33.00 16.71 -11.07
C MET A 1 32.05 16.90 -9.90
N SER A 2 30.94 17.62 -10.10
CA SER A 2 29.99 17.89 -9.02
C SER A 2 29.34 16.56 -8.62
N ALA A 3 29.51 16.15 -7.37
CA ALA A 3 28.80 15.00 -6.83
C ALA A 3 27.32 15.38 -6.77
N THR A 4 26.56 14.99 -7.81
CA THR A 4 25.11 15.12 -7.81
C THR A 4 24.60 14.29 -6.63
N THR A 5 24.30 14.96 -5.53
CA THR A 5 23.74 14.30 -4.35
C THR A 5 22.35 13.86 -4.77
N THR A 6 22.19 12.57 -5.05
CA THR A 6 20.87 12.01 -5.35
C THR A 6 20.01 12.16 -4.11
N LEU A 7 19.00 13.02 -4.18
CA LEU A 7 18.01 13.18 -3.12
C LEU A 7 17.29 11.84 -2.95
N PHE A 8 17.41 11.26 -1.76
CA PHE A 8 16.60 10.11 -1.36
C PHE A 8 15.30 10.61 -0.71
N PRO A 9 14.14 10.00 -0.93
CA PRO A 9 13.87 9.03 -1.97
C PRO A 9 13.72 9.71 -3.34
N LYS A 10 14.02 8.98 -4.41
CA LYS A 10 13.69 9.43 -5.77
C LYS A 10 12.18 9.44 -5.99
N ALA A 11 11.48 8.49 -5.38
CA ALA A 11 10.03 8.41 -5.43
C ALA A 11 9.42 7.78 -4.17
N VAL A 12 8.17 8.13 -3.92
CA VAL A 12 7.31 7.47 -2.94
C VAL A 12 6.17 6.80 -3.69
N ILE A 13 6.06 5.49 -3.52
CA ILE A 13 5.00 4.67 -4.13
C ILE A 13 4.04 4.23 -3.05
N PHE A 14 2.76 4.53 -3.25
CA PHE A 14 1.69 4.20 -2.32
C PHE A 14 0.88 3.02 -2.80
N ASP A 15 0.59 2.09 -1.89
CA ASP A 15 -0.60 1.26 -2.04
C ASP A 15 -1.88 2.13 -2.05
N ALA A 16 -2.96 1.60 -2.62
CA ALA A 16 -4.22 2.33 -2.76
C ALA A 16 -5.20 2.03 -1.62
N TYR A 17 -5.82 0.84 -1.65
CA TYR A 17 -7.00 0.48 -0.86
C TYR A 17 -6.64 0.23 0.61
N GLY A 18 -7.12 1.10 1.49
CA GLY A 18 -6.80 1.11 2.92
C GLY A 18 -5.57 1.94 3.27
N THR A 19 -4.80 2.41 2.29
CA THR A 19 -3.60 3.24 2.50
C THR A 19 -3.90 4.70 2.19
N LEU A 20 -4.24 5.01 0.93
CA LEU A 20 -4.69 6.32 0.49
C LEU A 20 -6.20 6.47 0.60
N PHE A 21 -6.92 5.43 0.19
CA PHE A 21 -8.37 5.41 0.13
C PHE A 21 -8.97 4.75 1.37
N ASP A 22 -9.91 5.45 1.98
CA ASP A 22 -10.67 5.00 3.13
C ASP A 22 -11.80 4.07 2.67
N VAL A 23 -11.79 2.83 3.18
CA VAL A 23 -12.79 1.79 2.88
C VAL A 23 -13.99 1.84 3.83
N HIS A 24 -14.05 2.77 4.78
CA HIS A 24 -15.16 2.90 5.74
C HIS A 24 -16.51 3.19 5.08
N SER A 25 -16.57 3.86 3.91
CA SER A 25 -17.83 4.10 3.20
C SER A 25 -18.55 2.81 2.83
N VAL A 26 -17.79 1.76 2.49
CA VAL A 26 -18.33 0.44 2.14
C VAL A 26 -18.99 -0.21 3.35
N VAL A 27 -18.42 -0.06 4.54
CA VAL A 27 -19.01 -0.54 5.80
C VAL A 27 -20.35 0.13 6.05
N ALA A 28 -20.41 1.46 5.93
CA ALA A 28 -21.64 2.22 6.15
C ALA A 28 -22.75 1.83 5.15
N ALA A 29 -22.40 1.66 3.87
CA ALA A 29 -23.34 1.22 2.85
C ALA A 29 -23.83 -0.23 3.08
N ALA A 30 -22.94 -1.12 3.51
CA ALA A 30 -23.28 -2.48 3.89
C ALA A 30 -24.22 -2.52 5.09
N GLU A 31 -23.97 -1.72 6.13
CA GLU A 31 -24.81 -1.63 7.32
C GLU A 31 -26.21 -1.09 7.01
N GLN A 32 -26.31 -0.07 6.16
CA GLN A 32 -27.61 0.45 5.71
C GLN A 32 -28.42 -0.59 4.92
N MET A 33 -27.76 -1.49 4.19
CA MET A 33 -28.41 -2.51 3.38
C MET A 33 -28.75 -3.76 4.20
N PHE A 34 -27.88 -4.12 5.13
CA PHE A 34 -27.96 -5.30 5.97
C PHE A 34 -27.69 -4.91 7.43
N PRO A 35 -28.67 -4.31 8.13
CA PRO A 35 -28.48 -3.87 9.51
C PRO A 35 -27.97 -5.00 10.41
N GLY A 36 -26.97 -4.69 11.24
CA GLY A 36 -26.25 -5.62 12.12
C GLY A 36 -25.20 -6.49 11.42
N HIS A 37 -25.00 -6.34 10.10
CA HIS A 37 -24.10 -7.18 9.32
C HIS A 37 -23.07 -6.39 8.49
N GLY A 38 -23.04 -5.05 8.57
CA GLY A 38 -22.14 -4.22 7.78
C GLY A 38 -20.67 -4.55 8.00
N ASP A 39 -20.24 -4.62 9.26
CA ASP A 39 -18.88 -4.98 9.63
C ASP A 39 -18.51 -6.39 9.19
N ALA A 40 -19.37 -7.37 9.47
CA ALA A 40 -19.13 -8.77 9.12
C ALA A 40 -19.01 -8.97 7.59
N LEU A 41 -19.88 -8.31 6.82
CA LEU A 41 -19.83 -8.33 5.36
C LEU A 41 -18.56 -7.66 4.85
N SER A 42 -18.24 -6.46 5.33
CA SER A 42 -17.05 -5.73 4.87
C SER A 42 -15.75 -6.48 5.14
N GLN A 43 -15.61 -7.05 6.35
CA GLN A 43 -14.42 -7.81 6.73
C GLN A 43 -14.27 -9.08 5.88
N LEU A 44 -15.33 -9.88 5.77
CA LEU A 44 -15.30 -11.11 4.97
C LEU A 44 -15.09 -10.82 3.47
N TRP A 45 -15.71 -9.76 2.97
CA TRP A 45 -15.56 -9.31 1.59
C TRP A 45 -14.11 -8.93 1.30
N ARG A 46 -13.50 -8.08 2.12
CA ARG A 46 -12.08 -7.70 1.96
C ARG A 46 -11.16 -8.90 2.08
N GLN A 47 -11.41 -9.79 3.04
CA GLN A 47 -10.65 -11.03 3.19
C GLN A 47 -10.70 -11.87 1.90
N LYS A 48 -11.90 -12.17 1.41
CA LYS A 48 -12.08 -13.02 0.21
C LYS A 48 -11.55 -12.35 -1.05
N GLN A 49 -11.64 -11.03 -1.16
CA GLN A 49 -11.05 -10.28 -2.26
C GLN A 49 -9.53 -10.49 -2.31
N ILE A 50 -8.83 -10.35 -1.17
CA ILE A 50 -7.39 -10.58 -1.10
C ILE A 50 -7.05 -12.05 -1.33
N GLU A 51 -7.74 -12.99 -0.68
CA GLU A 51 -7.54 -14.43 -0.90
C GLU A 51 -7.69 -14.83 -2.38
N TYR A 52 -8.69 -14.31 -3.08
CA TYR A 52 -8.92 -14.61 -4.49
C TYR A 52 -7.83 -14.04 -5.40
N THR A 53 -7.28 -12.85 -5.09
CA THR A 53 -6.12 -12.32 -5.83
C THR A 53 -4.89 -13.21 -5.67
N GLN A 54 -4.61 -13.65 -4.44
CA GLN A 54 -3.47 -14.52 -4.13
C GLN A 54 -3.64 -15.90 -4.77
N LEU A 55 -4.81 -16.51 -4.64
CA LEU A 55 -5.10 -17.83 -5.22
C LEU A 55 -4.99 -17.82 -6.75
N ARG A 56 -5.54 -16.81 -7.42
CA ARG A 56 -5.46 -16.70 -8.89
C ARG A 56 -4.02 -16.53 -9.37
N THR A 57 -3.20 -15.78 -8.62
CA THR A 57 -1.78 -15.57 -8.93
C THR A 57 -0.96 -16.83 -8.66
N ALA A 58 -1.17 -17.49 -7.52
CA ALA A 58 -0.45 -18.69 -7.12
C ALA A 58 -0.79 -19.91 -8.00
N ALA A 59 -2.06 -20.06 -8.39
CA ALA A 59 -2.51 -21.17 -9.21
C ALA A 59 -2.03 -21.08 -10.66
N ASP A 60 -1.66 -19.89 -11.13
CA ASP A 60 -1.22 -19.68 -12.51
C ASP A 60 -0.33 -18.43 -12.63
N PRO A 61 0.99 -18.58 -12.41
CA PRO A 61 1.94 -17.47 -12.53
C PRO A 61 2.03 -16.87 -13.94
N ALA A 62 1.56 -17.57 -14.98
CA ALA A 62 1.53 -17.07 -16.35
C ALA A 62 0.26 -16.21 -16.63
N GLY A 63 -0.68 -16.15 -15.69
CA GLY A 63 -1.80 -15.21 -15.72
C GLY A 63 -2.98 -15.62 -16.60
N ALA A 64 -3.14 -16.90 -16.97
CA ALA A 64 -4.33 -17.34 -17.70
C ALA A 64 -5.58 -17.35 -16.80
N ARG A 65 -5.42 -17.56 -15.48
CA ARG A 65 -6.50 -17.43 -14.48
C ARG A 65 -6.72 -16.00 -13.94
N TYR A 66 -5.93 -15.04 -14.41
CA TYR A 66 -6.09 -13.64 -14.05
C TYR A 66 -7.47 -13.11 -14.43
N GLN A 67 -8.03 -12.28 -13.56
CA GLN A 67 -9.24 -11.51 -13.79
C GLN A 67 -9.00 -10.10 -13.27
N PRO A 68 -9.52 -9.04 -13.91
CA PRO A 68 -9.45 -7.68 -13.39
C PRO A 68 -9.96 -7.61 -11.95
N PHE A 69 -9.35 -6.75 -11.14
CA PHE A 69 -9.66 -6.63 -9.72
C PHE A 69 -11.13 -6.31 -9.44
N TRP A 70 -11.80 -5.56 -10.34
CA TRP A 70 -13.24 -5.35 -10.29
C TRP A 70 -14.04 -6.66 -10.23
N ASN A 71 -13.72 -7.62 -11.11
CA ASN A 71 -14.40 -8.91 -11.16
C ASN A 71 -14.13 -9.73 -9.89
N ILE A 72 -12.90 -9.70 -9.38
CA ILE A 72 -12.55 -10.37 -8.12
C ILE A 72 -13.30 -9.76 -6.93
N THR A 73 -13.42 -8.44 -6.92
CA THR A 73 -14.17 -7.69 -5.91
C THR A 73 -15.64 -8.10 -5.91
N LEU A 74 -16.24 -8.21 -7.10
CA LEU A 74 -17.61 -8.68 -7.27
C LEU A 74 -17.80 -10.14 -6.83
N ASP A 75 -16.90 -11.04 -7.24
CA ASP A 75 -16.93 -12.45 -6.85
C ASP A 75 -16.85 -12.62 -5.32
N ALA A 76 -15.97 -11.85 -4.68
CA ALA A 76 -15.81 -11.84 -3.23
C ALA A 76 -17.04 -11.29 -2.49
N LEU A 77 -17.69 -10.24 -3.02
CA LEU A 77 -18.94 -9.70 -2.47
C LEU A 77 -20.03 -10.77 -2.48
N ARG A 78 -20.25 -11.38 -3.66
CA ARG A 78 -21.24 -12.44 -3.86
C ARG A 78 -21.01 -13.64 -2.96
N PHE A 79 -19.75 -14.07 -2.80
CA PHE A 79 -19.40 -15.14 -1.87
C PHE A 79 -19.76 -14.74 -0.42
N SER A 80 -19.36 -13.54 -0.01
CA SER A 80 -19.50 -13.09 1.38
C SER A 80 -20.97 -12.93 1.77
N ALA A 81 -21.79 -12.33 0.90
CA ALA A 81 -23.22 -12.23 1.10
C ALA A 81 -23.88 -13.61 1.26
N ARG A 82 -23.57 -14.57 0.36
CA ARG A 82 -24.09 -15.94 0.48
C ARG A 82 -23.63 -16.62 1.77
N LYS A 83 -22.37 -16.46 2.15
CA LYS A 83 -21.80 -17.08 3.36
C LYS A 83 -22.47 -16.56 4.63
N LEU A 84 -22.89 -15.30 4.64
CA LEU A 84 -23.59 -14.66 5.74
C LEU A 84 -25.12 -14.80 5.67
N GLY A 85 -25.66 -15.48 4.65
CA GLY A 85 -27.11 -15.62 4.47
C GLY A 85 -27.84 -14.34 4.06
N LEU A 86 -27.12 -13.36 3.50
CA LEU A 86 -27.67 -12.06 3.11
C LEU A 86 -28.28 -12.12 1.70
N SER A 87 -29.51 -11.62 1.56
CA SER A 87 -30.20 -11.52 0.27
C SER A 87 -29.69 -10.35 -0.55
N LEU A 88 -28.56 -10.57 -1.25
CA LEU A 88 -27.98 -9.58 -2.16
C LEU A 88 -28.62 -9.68 -3.56
N ASN A 89 -29.43 -8.68 -3.94
CA ASN A 89 -29.97 -8.54 -5.28
C ASN A 89 -29.07 -7.67 -6.18
N ALA A 90 -29.38 -7.58 -7.47
CA ALA A 90 -28.58 -6.83 -8.45
C ALA A 90 -28.44 -5.34 -8.11
N THR A 91 -29.48 -4.71 -7.55
CA THR A 91 -29.43 -3.29 -7.13
C THR A 91 -28.49 -3.09 -5.94
N GLY A 92 -28.54 -3.99 -4.95
CA GLY A 92 -27.66 -3.97 -3.79
C GLY A 92 -26.22 -4.25 -4.17
N GLU A 93 -26.00 -5.23 -5.04
CA GLU A 93 -24.69 -5.53 -5.61
C GLU A 93 -24.09 -4.31 -6.31
N LYS A 94 -24.84 -3.68 -7.21
CA LYS A 94 -24.41 -2.45 -7.89
C LYS A 94 -24.07 -1.35 -6.90
N ARG A 95 -24.94 -1.09 -5.92
CA ARG A 95 -24.71 -0.03 -4.92
C ARG A 95 -23.42 -0.25 -4.13
N LEU A 96 -23.18 -1.46 -3.62
CA LEU A 96 -21.96 -1.76 -2.87
C LEU A 96 -20.70 -1.67 -3.73
N MET A 97 -20.78 -2.11 -4.99
CA MET A 97 -19.68 -1.99 -5.94
C MET A 97 -19.38 -0.52 -6.32
N ASP A 98 -20.42 0.31 -6.47
CA ASP A 98 -20.25 1.75 -6.74
C ASP A 98 -19.57 2.47 -5.56
N GLU A 99 -19.94 2.14 -4.32
CA GLU A 99 -19.27 2.65 -3.11
C GLU A 99 -17.78 2.27 -3.08
N TYR A 100 -17.47 1.05 -3.51
CA TYR A 100 -16.07 0.59 -3.63
C TYR A 100 -15.30 1.33 -4.74
N ALA A 101 -15.97 1.81 -5.78
CA ALA A 101 -15.34 2.59 -6.85
C ALA A 101 -15.03 4.04 -6.42
N CYS A 102 -15.85 4.61 -5.55
CA CYS A 102 -15.83 6.03 -5.18
C CYS A 102 -15.31 6.27 -3.75
N LEU A 103 -14.24 5.57 -3.36
CA LEU A 103 -13.66 5.73 -2.03
C LEU A 103 -13.06 7.13 -1.85
N SER A 104 -13.34 7.73 -0.70
CA SER A 104 -12.71 8.99 -0.28
C SER A 104 -11.26 8.74 0.13
N ALA A 105 -10.40 9.75 0.03
CA ALA A 105 -9.07 9.68 0.63
C ALA A 105 -9.13 9.94 2.14
N PHE A 106 -8.18 9.38 2.89
CA PHE A 106 -8.00 9.80 4.29
C PHE A 106 -7.68 11.31 4.38
N PRO A 107 -8.14 12.03 5.42
CA PRO A 107 -8.01 13.49 5.49
C PRO A 107 -6.57 14.03 5.43
N ASP A 108 -5.60 13.24 5.89
CA ASP A 108 -4.18 13.60 5.91
C ASP A 108 -3.43 13.33 4.60
N VAL A 109 -4.07 12.65 3.62
CA VAL A 109 -3.44 12.23 2.37
C VAL A 109 -3.16 13.42 1.44
N LEU A 110 -4.18 14.20 1.10
CA LEU A 110 -4.02 15.32 0.15
C LEU A 110 -2.97 16.35 0.61
N PRO A 111 -2.97 16.82 1.87
CA PRO A 111 -1.93 17.73 2.35
C PRO A 111 -0.52 17.13 2.24
N ALA A 112 -0.35 15.86 2.62
CA ALA A 112 0.95 15.21 2.59
C ALA A 112 1.47 14.97 1.16
N LEU A 113 0.61 14.55 0.22
CA LEU A 113 0.99 14.39 -1.18
C LEU A 113 1.48 15.71 -1.79
N ARG A 114 0.82 16.83 -1.47
CA ARG A 114 1.26 18.17 -1.92
C ARG A 114 2.64 18.51 -1.35
N GLN A 115 2.86 18.29 -0.06
CA GLN A 115 4.17 18.52 0.56
C GLN A 115 5.28 17.67 -0.08
N LEU A 116 5.01 16.40 -0.42
CA LEU A 116 5.98 15.55 -1.10
C LEU A 116 6.29 16.05 -2.52
N ARG A 117 5.28 16.56 -3.25
CA ARG A 117 5.49 17.19 -4.57
C ARG A 117 6.31 18.46 -4.48
N ASP A 118 6.08 19.31 -3.48
CA ASP A 118 6.85 20.55 -3.29
C ASP A 118 8.34 20.26 -3.05
N ARG A 119 8.66 19.05 -2.56
CA ARG A 119 10.03 18.53 -2.40
C ARG A 119 10.60 17.89 -3.67
N GLN A 120 9.86 17.93 -4.79
CA GLN A 120 10.23 17.33 -6.07
C GLN A 120 10.46 15.81 -6.01
N ILE A 121 9.80 15.13 -5.06
CA ILE A 121 9.81 13.67 -4.96
C ILE A 121 8.78 13.10 -5.93
N GLY A 122 9.17 12.12 -6.74
CA GLY A 122 8.22 11.44 -7.64
C GLY A 122 7.15 10.69 -6.85
N LEU A 123 5.90 10.77 -7.29
CA LEU A 123 4.77 10.14 -6.60
C LEU A 123 4.10 9.12 -7.51
N ALA A 124 3.85 7.92 -7.00
CA ALA A 124 3.03 6.95 -7.70
C ALA A 124 2.07 6.19 -6.79
N ILE A 125 1.02 5.67 -7.41
CA ILE A 125 0.22 4.58 -6.84
C ILE A 125 0.72 3.27 -7.47
N LEU A 126 0.84 2.20 -6.68
CA LEU A 126 0.93 0.83 -7.16
C LEU A 126 -0.16 0.00 -6.49
N SER A 127 -1.13 -0.50 -7.26
CA SER A 127 -2.34 -1.11 -6.71
C SER A 127 -2.80 -2.33 -7.49
N ASN A 128 -3.43 -3.27 -6.77
CA ASN A 128 -4.15 -4.38 -7.36
C ASN A 128 -5.33 -3.93 -8.23
N GLY A 129 -5.88 -2.73 -8.01
CA GLY A 129 -7.04 -2.21 -8.77
C GLY A 129 -6.75 -2.09 -10.26
N ASN A 130 -7.70 -2.50 -11.11
CA ASN A 130 -7.57 -2.31 -12.56
C ASN A 130 -7.63 -0.82 -12.96
N PRO A 131 -7.11 -0.44 -14.14
CA PRO A 131 -6.88 0.97 -14.49
C PRO A 131 -8.12 1.87 -14.35
N GLN A 132 -9.30 1.42 -14.79
CA GLN A 132 -10.52 2.22 -14.66
C GLN A 132 -10.89 2.50 -13.20
N MET A 133 -10.72 1.51 -12.30
CA MET A 133 -11.01 1.72 -10.88
C MET A 133 -10.09 2.78 -10.27
N LEU A 134 -8.79 2.70 -10.59
CA LEU A 134 -7.81 3.65 -10.05
C LEU A 134 -8.04 5.07 -10.57
N ASP A 135 -8.37 5.22 -11.86
CA ASP A 135 -8.70 6.52 -12.46
C ASP A 135 -9.91 7.17 -11.77
N ILE A 136 -10.99 6.40 -11.54
CA ILE A 136 -12.17 6.88 -10.83
C ILE A 136 -11.83 7.27 -9.39
N ALA A 137 -11.11 6.41 -8.66
CA ALA A 137 -10.77 6.66 -7.26
C ALA A 137 -9.88 7.90 -7.10
N VAL A 138 -8.85 8.06 -7.94
CA VAL A 138 -7.96 9.24 -7.93
C VAL A 138 -8.73 10.53 -8.22
N LYS A 139 -9.62 10.51 -9.21
CA LYS A 139 -10.46 11.68 -9.55
C LYS A 139 -11.43 12.03 -8.44
N SER A 140 -12.14 11.04 -7.92
CA SER A 140 -13.18 11.23 -6.89
C SER A 140 -12.59 11.73 -5.57
N ALA A 141 -11.37 11.30 -5.25
CA ALA A 141 -10.63 11.76 -4.07
C ALA A 141 -9.90 13.11 -4.26
N GLY A 142 -10.06 13.78 -5.41
CA GLY A 142 -9.42 15.07 -5.67
C GLY A 142 -7.90 15.01 -5.80
N MET A 143 -7.35 13.83 -6.13
CA MET A 143 -5.90 13.60 -6.27
C MET A 143 -5.40 13.73 -7.72
N SER A 144 -6.26 14.19 -8.64
CA SER A 144 -5.90 14.42 -10.04
C SER A 144 -4.66 15.30 -10.18
N GLY A 145 -3.67 14.82 -10.94
CA GLY A 145 -2.42 15.54 -11.19
C GLY A 145 -1.42 15.54 -10.02
N LEU A 146 -1.65 14.78 -8.94
CA LEU A 146 -0.68 14.63 -7.85
C LEU A 146 0.32 13.49 -8.07
N PHE A 147 0.00 12.51 -8.91
CA PHE A 147 0.87 11.37 -9.18
C PHE A 147 1.50 11.46 -10.57
N ASP A 148 2.80 11.18 -10.66
CA ASP A 148 3.51 10.99 -11.92
C ASP A 148 3.07 9.68 -12.59
N HIS A 149 2.77 8.65 -11.77
CA HIS A 149 2.30 7.36 -12.26
C HIS A 149 1.17 6.77 -11.41
N VAL A 150 0.17 6.19 -12.07
CA VAL A 150 -0.86 5.35 -11.43
C VAL A 150 -0.72 3.95 -12.00
N LEU A 151 -0.02 3.08 -11.27
CA LEU A 151 0.42 1.76 -11.71
C LEU A 151 -0.58 0.69 -11.25
N SER A 152 -1.22 0.05 -12.22
CA SER A 152 -2.09 -1.11 -12.00
C SER A 152 -1.30 -2.40 -12.24
N VAL A 153 -1.47 -3.39 -11.35
CA VAL A 153 -0.90 -4.72 -11.57
C VAL A 153 -1.53 -5.49 -12.74
N ASP A 154 -2.63 -4.97 -13.31
CA ASP A 154 -3.28 -5.51 -14.51
C ASP A 154 -2.29 -5.66 -15.67
N ALA A 155 -1.30 -4.76 -15.77
CA ALA A 155 -0.24 -4.80 -16.77
C ALA A 155 0.63 -6.08 -16.72
N VAL A 156 0.76 -6.70 -15.55
CA VAL A 156 1.56 -7.92 -15.35
C VAL A 156 0.71 -9.16 -15.11
N ARG A 157 -0.63 -9.02 -15.12
CA ARG A 157 -1.60 -10.12 -14.94
C ARG A 157 -1.33 -10.99 -13.70
N ALA A 158 -0.79 -10.38 -12.65
CA ALA A 158 -0.50 -11.00 -11.36
C ALA A 158 -0.80 -9.99 -10.26
N PHE A 159 -1.17 -10.46 -9.06
CA PHE A 159 -1.47 -9.58 -7.93
C PHE A 159 -0.32 -9.54 -6.93
N LYS A 160 -0.28 -8.47 -6.13
CA LYS A 160 0.63 -8.40 -4.96
C LYS A 160 0.39 -9.63 -4.06
N PRO A 161 1.44 -10.20 -3.43
CA PRO A 161 2.82 -9.71 -3.39
C PRO A 161 3.74 -10.31 -4.46
N ALA A 162 3.25 -10.66 -5.66
CA ALA A 162 4.13 -11.17 -6.71
C ALA A 162 5.21 -10.14 -7.09
N PRO A 163 6.51 -10.51 -7.18
CA PRO A 163 7.61 -9.58 -7.47
C PRO A 163 7.43 -8.73 -8.73
N ALA A 164 6.78 -9.30 -9.77
CA ALA A 164 6.50 -8.59 -11.02
C ALA A 164 5.62 -7.35 -10.83
N THR A 165 4.75 -7.34 -9.81
CA THR A 165 3.92 -6.18 -9.48
C THR A 165 4.75 -5.02 -8.95
N TYR A 166 5.66 -5.30 -8.02
CA TYR A 166 6.57 -4.33 -7.44
C TYR A 166 7.56 -3.79 -8.49
N ALA A 167 7.99 -4.60 -9.46
CA ALA A 167 8.87 -4.17 -10.53
C ALA A 167 8.30 -3.04 -11.41
N LEU A 168 6.98 -2.87 -11.47
CA LEU A 168 6.35 -1.73 -12.17
C LEU A 168 6.84 -0.39 -11.61
N GLY A 169 7.05 -0.30 -10.30
CA GLY A 169 7.51 0.93 -9.65
C GLY A 169 8.94 1.32 -10.00
N THR A 170 9.87 0.35 -9.95
CA THR A 170 11.27 0.60 -10.32
C THR A 170 11.41 0.94 -11.81
N GLN A 171 10.61 0.29 -12.66
CA GLN A 171 10.58 0.57 -14.10
C GLN A 171 10.04 1.98 -14.40
N ALA A 172 8.95 2.40 -13.74
CA ALA A 172 8.35 3.70 -13.98
C ALA A 172 9.30 4.86 -13.66
N PHE A 173 10.07 4.76 -12.58
CA PHE A 173 11.01 5.80 -12.14
C PHE A 173 12.46 5.61 -12.61
N GLY A 174 12.78 4.51 -13.29
CA GLY A 174 14.15 4.18 -13.67
C GLY A 174 15.12 4.16 -12.46
N ALA A 175 14.64 3.66 -11.32
CA ALA A 175 15.36 3.73 -10.04
C ALA A 175 15.53 2.34 -9.42
N ALA A 176 16.58 2.17 -8.60
CA ALA A 176 16.73 0.96 -7.82
C ALA A 176 15.68 0.90 -6.71
N ALA A 177 15.23 -0.30 -6.32
CA ALA A 177 14.19 -0.47 -5.31
C ALA A 177 14.53 0.25 -3.99
N ARG A 178 15.80 0.17 -3.54
CA ARG A 178 16.30 0.88 -2.34
C ARG A 178 16.27 2.41 -2.42
N GLU A 179 16.04 3.00 -3.59
CA GLU A 179 15.92 4.46 -3.78
C GLU A 179 14.45 4.94 -3.72
N ILE A 180 13.51 3.99 -3.60
CA ILE A 180 12.08 4.22 -3.58
C ILE A 180 11.54 3.85 -2.20
N VAL A 181 10.73 4.75 -1.64
CA VAL A 181 9.95 4.46 -0.44
C VAL A 181 8.60 3.89 -0.85
N PHE A 182 8.31 2.65 -0.44
CA PHE A 182 7.00 2.02 -0.61
C PHE A 182 6.18 2.17 0.67
N VAL A 183 4.95 2.65 0.54
CA VAL A 183 4.04 2.94 1.65
C VAL A 183 2.80 2.07 1.52
N SER A 184 2.49 1.31 2.56
CA SER A 184 1.25 0.53 2.64
C SER A 184 0.76 0.48 4.08
N SER A 185 -0.56 0.46 4.29
CA SER A 185 -1.16 0.13 5.58
C SER A 185 -1.34 -1.38 5.77
N ASN A 186 -1.31 -2.14 4.67
CA ASN A 186 -1.46 -3.59 4.68
C ASN A 186 -0.12 -4.24 5.06
N GLY A 187 -0.07 -4.93 6.21
CA GLY A 187 1.17 -5.57 6.71
C GLY A 187 1.78 -6.55 5.71
N TRP A 188 0.94 -7.41 5.12
CA TRP A 188 1.37 -8.36 4.07
C TRP A 188 1.97 -7.68 2.84
N ASP A 189 1.48 -6.50 2.44
CA ASP A 189 2.00 -5.76 1.27
C ASP A 189 3.30 -5.04 1.62
N ALA A 190 3.41 -4.50 2.84
CA ALA A 190 4.66 -3.96 3.38
C ALA A 190 5.76 -5.04 3.41
N SER A 191 5.44 -6.26 3.84
CA SER A 191 6.36 -7.41 3.80
C SER A 191 6.75 -7.79 2.38
N GLY A 192 5.79 -7.87 1.44
CA GLY A 192 6.06 -8.17 0.04
C GLY A 192 6.96 -7.13 -0.65
N ALA A 193 6.70 -5.85 -0.42
CA ALA A 193 7.54 -4.76 -0.90
C ALA A 193 8.97 -4.79 -0.32
N ASN A 194 9.09 -5.21 0.95
CA ASN A 194 10.39 -5.34 1.61
C ASN A 194 11.20 -6.50 1.00
N TRP A 195 10.58 -7.67 0.81
CA TRP A 195 11.22 -8.81 0.13
C TRP A 195 11.64 -8.48 -1.32
N PHE A 196 10.88 -7.63 -2.01
CA PHE A 196 11.28 -7.13 -3.33
C PHE A 196 12.50 -6.19 -3.29
N GLY A 197 12.72 -5.50 -2.16
CA GLY A 197 13.88 -4.63 -1.91
C GLY A 197 13.59 -3.14 -1.83
N TYR A 198 12.32 -2.73 -1.68
CA TYR A 198 11.97 -1.33 -1.41
C TYR A 198 12.41 -0.88 -0.02
N THR A 199 12.67 0.41 0.16
CA THR A 199 12.60 1.00 1.50
C THR A 199 11.13 1.10 1.89
N VAL A 200 10.72 0.47 2.99
CA VAL A 200 9.29 0.33 3.33
C VAL A 200 8.91 1.16 4.55
N PHE A 201 7.86 1.95 4.41
CA PHE A 201 7.18 2.59 5.52
C PHE A 201 5.79 1.96 5.71
N TRP A 202 5.57 1.32 6.86
CA TRP A 202 4.28 0.71 7.20
C TRP A 202 3.37 1.73 7.89
N LEU A 203 2.34 2.19 7.18
CA LEU A 203 1.33 3.14 7.64
C LEU A 203 0.25 2.41 8.47
N ASN A 204 0.60 2.02 9.68
CA ASN A 204 -0.24 1.25 10.58
C ASN A 204 -1.28 2.13 11.32
N ARG A 205 -2.28 2.64 10.59
CA ARG A 205 -3.33 3.50 11.16
C ARG A 205 -4.10 2.84 12.32
N LEU A 206 -4.28 1.52 12.26
CA LEU A 206 -5.08 0.75 13.22
C LEU A 206 -4.28 0.22 14.42
N GLY A 207 -2.94 0.40 14.43
CA GLY A 207 -2.10 -0.19 15.48
C GLY A 207 -2.14 -1.72 15.50
N ALA A 208 -2.32 -2.35 14.33
CA ALA A 208 -2.30 -3.79 14.17
C ALA A 208 -0.94 -4.38 14.60
N PRO A 209 -0.90 -5.66 15.03
CA PRO A 209 0.37 -6.35 15.25
C PRO A 209 1.17 -6.44 13.95
N ALA A 210 2.49 -6.48 14.07
CA ALA A 210 3.36 -6.73 12.92
C ALA A 210 3.15 -8.16 12.39
N GLU A 211 3.37 -8.36 11.10
CA GLU A 211 3.32 -9.70 10.49
C GLU A 211 4.51 -10.55 10.97
N GLU A 212 4.25 -11.81 11.32
CA GLU A 212 5.27 -12.79 11.71
C GLU A 212 5.89 -13.48 10.46
N LEU A 213 6.46 -12.66 9.58
CA LEU A 213 6.99 -13.06 8.27
C LEU A 213 8.52 -12.94 8.15
N GLY A 214 9.21 -12.76 9.28
CA GLY A 214 10.68 -12.68 9.33
C GLY A 214 11.26 -11.42 8.68
N VAL A 215 10.45 -10.37 8.51
CA VAL A 215 10.85 -9.11 7.90
C VAL A 215 10.24 -7.93 8.67
N THR A 216 11.00 -6.84 8.81
CA THR A 216 10.56 -5.65 9.53
C THR A 216 10.57 -4.44 8.58
N PRO A 217 9.50 -3.62 8.52
CA PRO A 217 9.51 -2.36 7.80
C PRO A 217 10.64 -1.44 8.27
N HIS A 218 11.14 -0.59 7.37
CA HIS A 218 12.22 0.35 7.70
C HIS A 218 11.72 1.51 8.57
N GLY A 219 10.44 1.85 8.44
CA GLY A 219 9.73 2.77 9.32
C GLY A 219 8.28 2.36 9.50
N THR A 220 7.67 2.87 10.56
CA THR A 220 6.23 2.71 10.81
C THR A 220 5.66 3.95 11.48
N GLY A 221 4.39 4.22 11.24
CA GLY A 221 3.65 5.32 11.85
C GLY A 221 2.15 5.18 11.61
N ARG A 222 1.37 6.10 12.18
CA ARG A 222 -0.10 6.06 12.14
C ARG A 222 -0.71 7.07 11.17
N SER A 223 0.12 7.97 10.64
CA SER A 223 -0.32 9.08 9.80
C SER A 223 0.66 9.40 8.69
N MET A 224 0.20 10.17 7.70
CA MET A 224 1.06 10.70 6.64
C MET A 224 2.13 11.67 7.18
N ASN A 225 1.91 12.28 8.35
CA ASN A 225 2.93 13.11 9.01
C ASN A 225 4.11 12.26 9.51
N ASP A 226 3.84 11.05 10.01
CA ASP A 226 4.91 10.13 10.43
C ASP A 226 5.74 9.67 9.21
N LEU A 227 5.11 9.50 8.06
CA LEU A 227 5.80 9.24 6.79
C LEU A 227 6.72 10.42 6.41
N SER A 228 6.21 11.65 6.47
CA SER A 228 7.03 12.84 6.20
C SER A 228 8.25 12.90 7.12
N ALA A 229 8.06 12.67 8.43
CA ALA A 229 9.15 12.63 9.40
C ALA A 229 10.14 11.48 9.13
N PHE A 230 9.66 10.31 8.69
CA PHE A 230 10.53 9.21 8.27
C PHE A 230 11.41 9.60 7.08
N ILE A 231 10.83 10.23 6.05
CA ILE A 231 11.56 10.70 4.86
C ILE A 231 12.61 11.77 5.26
N ASP A 232 12.27 12.68 6.16
CA ASP A 232 13.18 13.74 6.65
C ASP A 232 14.40 13.18 7.38
N ASN A 233 14.22 12.11 8.13
CA ASN A 233 15.31 11.45 8.83
C ASN A 233 16.25 10.66 7.89
N HIS A 234 15.77 10.25 6.72
CA HIS A 234 16.56 9.50 5.73
C HIS A 234 17.17 10.38 4.62
N THR A 235 16.69 11.62 4.47
CA THR A 235 17.26 12.65 3.58
C THR A 235 18.48 13.36 4.17
N SER A 236 18.66 13.34 5.49
CA SER A 236 19.69 14.13 6.18
C SER A 236 21.03 13.37 6.25
N PRO A 237 22.09 13.79 5.52
CA PRO A 237 23.39 13.11 5.53
C PRO A 237 24.13 13.15 6.88
N GLU A 238 23.69 13.97 7.84
CA GLU A 238 24.37 14.16 9.13
C GLU A 238 24.03 13.14 10.24
N LYS A 239 22.91 12.40 10.15
CA LYS A 239 22.51 11.47 11.24
C LYS A 239 23.10 10.06 11.11
N ALA A 240 23.36 9.59 9.89
CA ALA A 240 23.98 8.27 9.66
C ALA A 240 25.39 8.15 10.29
N ALA A 241 26.11 9.27 10.42
CA ALA A 241 27.45 9.30 11.03
C ALA A 241 27.44 9.27 12.57
N LYS A 242 26.30 9.58 13.23
CA LYS A 242 26.21 9.65 14.71
C LYS A 242 25.83 8.33 15.35
N THR A 243 25.07 7.46 14.66
CA THR A 243 24.75 6.10 15.13
C THR A 243 25.96 5.17 15.06
N GLY A 244 26.79 5.24 14.01
CA GLY A 244 28.00 4.42 13.88
C GLY A 244 29.16 4.79 14.81
N LYS A 245 29.17 5.99 15.39
CA LYS A 245 30.21 6.41 16.37
C LYS A 245 29.88 6.02 17.81
N ARG A 246 28.60 5.82 18.17
CA ARG A 246 28.22 5.39 19.53
C ARG A 246 28.52 3.91 19.78
N GLU A 247 28.39 3.04 18.77
CA GLU A 247 28.70 1.61 18.92
C GLU A 247 30.20 1.30 18.95
N LYS A 248 31.05 2.12 18.31
CA LYS A 248 32.51 1.90 18.33
C LYS A 248 33.21 2.39 19.62
N SER A 249 32.52 3.13 20.48
CA SER A 249 33.12 3.70 21.70
C SER A 249 32.97 2.84 22.96
N SER A 250 32.24 1.70 22.92
CA SER A 250 32.00 0.88 24.12
C SER A 250 32.77 -0.46 24.18
N ARG A 251 33.62 -0.76 23.19
CA ARG A 251 34.48 -1.96 23.22
C ARG A 251 35.96 -1.59 23.23
N THR A 252 36.46 -1.11 24.34
CA THR A 252 37.86 -1.30 24.72
C THR A 252 38.06 -1.03 26.19
N ARG A 253 38.27 -2.12 26.95
CA ARG A 253 39.15 -2.28 28.12
C ARG A 253 38.56 -3.40 28.98
N HIS A 254 39.20 -4.57 28.98
CA HIS A 254 39.68 -5.27 30.19
C HIS A 254 40.28 -6.62 29.76
N SER A 255 41.61 -6.64 29.66
CA SER A 255 42.49 -7.68 30.23
C SER A 255 43.80 -6.96 30.59
N PRO A 256 44.40 -7.29 31.75
CA PRO A 256 45.54 -8.19 31.66
C PRO A 256 45.59 -9.27 32.75
N ASP A 257 46.38 -10.28 32.43
CA ASP A 257 46.74 -11.49 33.18
C ASP A 257 47.13 -11.27 34.65
N ALA A 258 46.66 -12.18 35.50
CA ALA A 258 47.40 -12.89 36.56
C ALA A 258 46.59 -14.12 37.01
#